data_AF-A0A221P6P7-F1
#
_entry.id   AF-A0A221P6P7-F1
#
_cell.length_a   1.000
_cell.length_b   1.000
_cell.length_c   1.000
_cell.angle_alpha   90.00
_cell.angle_beta   90.00
_cell.angle_gamma   90.00
#
_symmetry.space_group_name_H-M   'P 1'
#
loop_
_entity.id
_entity.type
_entity.pdbx_description
1 polymer ?
#
loop_
_entity_poly.entity_id
_entity_poly.type
_entity_poly.pdbx_seq_one_letter_code
_entity_poly.pdbx_strand_id
1 'polypeptide(L)'
;MPRRLYDRRRALQIGLAAVTGSVGSAVLGLAPQAWAETGGYPYADYNGPGASAPDSWWTDASGNGWSPYGYAFRNCTDYVAWKMQSLGVPDSLTRGLGDGGSWYDNAASKTGLNRGTSPKVGAAAVSTSGSRGHVAYVEAVNDDGSIVTTEYNWPTSGGSYDGAFHQRSGKPSDMGFTEFVYFGEHMTNPPDNSGGSTSDSTSNYIIAVKKRSFGTTQQVWTATKSGVYLDQWWPGSGGISHTKVYTAGAGQEVVHFDKITQPDGNTQNLYIATQDTAGGTTGGIYEVWWDGHGFSAPAQIIKRNDVLKVVADLKVSGSTLTHRLYVLAQDGPYEYWWRDGTGVSNGYLLWNITNGLDIVKSVAPNGADEVYVAVKDHVYRMRWPVNGGVQKTQVTALADTVGVDAQTIGNTVLVYTVTKTGVHETWQKYYPDTSSWSGLSNPAKIVTVPSGEMVIAGIKRMDGTTHQVYVATEHNVYQYWWNSTSGGVQRSSALISMASSDFITGIDESVDPTDSAIEQLYTVHASFVNETWWGDGSLHNGNAIVAMSPDE
;
A
#
# COMPACT_ATOMS: atom_id res chain seq x y z
N MET A 1 -23.39 -56.55 -13.41
CA MET A 1 -23.39 -55.42 -12.46
C MET A 1 -22.01 -54.77 -12.52
N PRO A 2 -21.85 -53.44 -12.37
CA PRO A 2 -22.72 -52.40 -11.76
C PRO A 2 -23.43 -51.55 -12.84
N ARG A 3 -24.72 -51.14 -12.74
CA ARG A 3 -25.44 -50.19 -11.85
C ARG A 3 -25.12 -48.70 -12.07
N ARG A 4 -25.90 -48.14 -13.02
CA ARG A 4 -26.38 -46.76 -13.27
C ARG A 4 -26.20 -45.72 -12.16
N LEU A 5 -25.72 -44.53 -12.56
CA LEU A 5 -25.99 -43.21 -11.98
C LEU A 5 -26.29 -42.27 -13.17
N TYR A 6 -27.55 -42.16 -13.59
CA TYR A 6 -28.46 -41.02 -13.36
C TYR A 6 -27.93 -39.65 -13.82
N ASP A 7 -28.23 -39.33 -15.08
CA ASP A 7 -28.92 -38.13 -15.55
C ASP A 7 -28.88 -36.91 -14.62
N ARG A 8 -28.15 -35.86 -15.03
CA ARG A 8 -28.45 -34.47 -14.64
C ARG A 8 -28.92 -33.71 -15.86
N ARG A 9 -30.25 -33.58 -15.95
CA ARG A 9 -30.95 -32.70 -16.88
C ARG A 9 -30.51 -31.26 -16.66
N ARG A 10 -30.33 -30.56 -17.79
CA ARG A 10 -30.29 -29.10 -17.91
C ARG A 10 -31.45 -28.49 -17.12
N ALA A 11 -31.14 -27.72 -16.09
CA ALA A 11 -32.04 -26.72 -15.56
C ALA A 11 -31.48 -25.36 -15.98
N LEU A 12 -32.12 -24.76 -16.98
CA LEU A 12 -32.00 -23.35 -17.27
C LEU A 12 -32.61 -22.62 -16.05
N GLN A 13 -31.78 -22.22 -15.08
CA GLN A 13 -32.18 -21.24 -14.08
C GLN A 13 -31.63 -19.90 -14.51
N ILE A 14 -32.53 -19.07 -15.06
CA ILE A 14 -32.42 -17.62 -15.00
C ILE A 14 -32.61 -17.26 -13.52
N GLY A 15 -31.54 -17.39 -12.76
CA GLY A 15 -31.43 -16.96 -11.38
C GLY A 15 -30.80 -15.58 -11.38
N LEU A 16 -31.59 -14.58 -11.01
CA LEU A 16 -31.14 -13.23 -10.71
C LEU A 16 -30.05 -13.32 -9.63
N ALA A 17 -28.79 -13.40 -10.04
CA ALA A 17 -27.67 -13.29 -9.13
C ALA A 17 -27.63 -11.82 -8.69
N ALA A 18 -28.14 -11.55 -7.50
CA ALA A 18 -27.72 -10.37 -6.76
C ALA A 18 -26.22 -10.53 -6.50
N VAL A 19 -25.40 -10.05 -7.44
CA VAL A 19 -23.97 -9.81 -7.21
C VAL A 19 -23.89 -8.65 -6.22
N THR A 20 -24.15 -8.95 -4.96
CA THR A 20 -23.77 -8.10 -3.83
C THR A 20 -22.40 -8.58 -3.38
N GLY A 21 -21.43 -8.34 -4.26
CA GLY A 21 -20.03 -8.59 -4.02
C GLY A 21 -19.26 -7.30 -4.24
N SER A 22 -19.57 -6.25 -3.48
CA SER A 22 -18.60 -5.18 -3.28
C SER A 22 -17.52 -5.73 -2.35
N VAL A 23 -16.59 -6.51 -2.91
CA VAL A 23 -15.30 -6.70 -2.26
C VAL A 23 -14.59 -5.36 -2.44
N GLY A 24 -14.70 -4.53 -1.40
CA GLY A 24 -13.91 -3.32 -1.31
C GLY A 24 -12.47 -3.76 -1.10
N SER A 25 -11.75 -3.99 -2.19
CA SER A 25 -10.33 -4.32 -2.15
C SER A 25 -9.60 -3.26 -1.32
N ALA A 26 -9.01 -3.68 -0.20
CA ALA A 26 -8.08 -2.85 0.53
C ALA A 26 -6.72 -2.91 -0.18
N VAL A 27 -6.53 -2.05 -1.19
CA VAL A 27 -5.17 -1.56 -1.43
C VAL A 27 -4.94 -0.46 -0.40
N LEU A 28 -3.97 -0.69 0.48
CA LEU A 28 -3.46 0.33 1.36
C LEU A 28 -2.59 1.24 0.50
N GLY A 29 -3.15 2.39 0.11
CA GLY A 29 -2.33 3.53 -0.28
C GLY A 29 -1.54 3.92 0.97
N LEU A 30 -0.32 3.41 1.10
CA LEU A 30 0.59 3.87 2.14
C LEU A 30 0.83 5.36 1.91
N ALA A 31 0.41 6.20 2.86
CA ALA A 31 1.27 7.32 3.21
C ALA A 31 2.63 6.69 3.60
N PRO A 32 3.79 7.16 3.08
CA PRO A 32 5.07 6.54 3.35
C PRO A 32 5.24 6.32 4.86
N GLN A 33 5.29 5.05 5.27
CA GLN A 33 5.29 4.65 6.67
C GLN A 33 6.61 5.02 7.34
N ALA A 34 6.52 5.35 8.63
CA ALA A 34 7.64 5.60 9.53
C ALA A 34 8.72 4.49 9.44
N TRP A 35 9.98 4.93 9.36
CA TRP A 35 11.15 4.13 9.02
C TRP A 35 11.46 3.04 10.05
N ALA A 36 11.95 1.88 9.60
CA ALA A 36 12.40 0.77 10.44
C ALA A 36 13.47 1.22 11.46
N GLU A 37 13.50 0.58 12.64
CA GLU A 37 14.43 0.89 13.75
C GLU A 37 15.93 0.76 13.39
N THR A 38 16.25 0.23 12.20
CA THR A 38 17.61 0.05 11.64
C THR A 38 17.83 0.78 10.31
N GLY A 39 16.85 1.54 9.81
CA GLY A 39 16.92 2.21 8.52
C GLY A 39 17.14 1.28 7.31
N GLY A 40 16.84 -0.02 7.46
CA GLY A 40 17.00 -1.06 6.43
C GLY A 40 18.43 -1.60 6.27
N TYR A 41 19.38 -1.16 7.09
CA TYR A 41 20.80 -1.54 6.94
C TYR A 41 21.01 -3.04 7.27
N PRO A 42 21.57 -3.84 6.34
CA PRO A 42 21.56 -5.31 6.41
C PRO A 42 22.49 -5.92 7.46
N TYR A 43 23.38 -5.11 8.04
CA TYR A 43 24.40 -5.59 8.99
C TYR A 43 24.24 -4.99 10.40
N ALA A 44 23.03 -4.53 10.73
CA ALA A 44 22.72 -3.94 12.04
C ALA A 44 23.04 -4.88 13.22
N ASP A 45 22.90 -6.20 13.02
CA ASP A 45 23.10 -7.23 14.05
C ASP A 45 24.52 -7.82 14.10
N TYR A 46 25.47 -7.30 13.32
CA TYR A 46 26.82 -7.87 13.24
C TYR A 46 27.58 -7.59 14.55
N ASN A 47 27.86 -8.65 15.29
CA ASN A 47 28.52 -8.63 16.60
C ASN A 47 29.30 -9.93 16.86
N GLY A 48 30.10 -10.36 15.88
CA GLY A 48 30.86 -11.60 15.95
C GLY A 48 32.15 -11.52 16.79
N PRO A 49 33.04 -12.51 16.67
CA PRO A 49 34.26 -12.59 17.48
C PRO A 49 35.17 -11.36 17.30
N GLY A 50 35.50 -10.69 18.40
CA GLY A 50 36.39 -9.52 18.40
C GLY A 50 35.67 -8.17 18.25
N ALA A 51 34.34 -8.14 18.17
CA ALA A 51 33.57 -6.91 18.25
C ALA A 51 33.74 -6.21 19.61
N SER A 52 33.93 -4.88 19.57
CA SER A 52 33.98 -3.96 20.70
C SER A 52 33.09 -2.77 20.39
N ALA A 53 31.84 -2.80 20.88
CA ALA A 53 30.91 -1.67 20.75
C ALA A 53 31.48 -0.36 21.33
N PRO A 54 32.17 -0.35 22.50
CA PRO A 54 32.81 0.86 23.01
C PRO A 54 33.85 1.50 22.07
N ASP A 55 34.55 0.68 21.26
CA ASP A 55 35.56 1.14 20.30
C ASP A 55 35.02 1.32 18.87
N SER A 56 33.69 1.22 18.69
CA SER A 56 33.03 1.25 17.36
C SER A 56 33.53 0.17 16.40
N TRP A 57 33.86 -1.00 16.92
CA TRP A 57 34.38 -2.11 16.13
C TRP A 57 33.38 -3.26 16.13
N TRP A 58 32.75 -3.52 15.00
CA TRP A 58 31.82 -4.62 14.82
C TRP A 58 32.34 -5.57 13.75
N THR A 59 32.11 -6.86 13.96
CA THR A 59 32.63 -7.90 13.07
C THR A 59 31.53 -8.86 12.63
N ASP A 60 31.72 -9.47 11.47
CA ASP A 60 30.92 -10.62 11.04
C ASP A 60 31.21 -11.86 11.91
N ALA A 61 30.50 -12.96 11.63
CA ALA A 61 30.65 -14.23 12.34
C ALA A 61 32.07 -14.84 12.26
N SER A 62 32.89 -14.39 11.30
CA SER A 62 34.29 -14.82 11.11
C SER A 62 35.31 -13.89 11.77
N GLY A 63 34.86 -12.79 12.38
CA GLY A 63 35.71 -11.79 13.01
C GLY A 63 36.27 -10.72 12.07
N ASN A 64 35.76 -10.62 10.82
CA ASN A 64 36.14 -9.54 9.90
C ASN A 64 35.33 -8.27 10.20
N GLY A 65 36.01 -7.14 10.35
CA GLY A 65 35.39 -5.84 10.69
C GLY A 65 34.98 -4.98 9.49
N TRP A 66 35.31 -5.38 8.27
CA TRP A 66 35.05 -4.59 7.06
C TRP A 66 33.85 -5.10 6.28
N SER A 67 32.94 -4.19 5.92
CA SER A 67 31.80 -4.48 5.08
C SER A 67 32.18 -4.62 3.60
N PRO A 68 31.30 -5.21 2.78
CA PRO A 68 31.43 -5.17 1.32
C PRO A 68 31.52 -3.76 0.73
N TYR A 69 31.14 -2.70 1.47
CA TYR A 69 31.22 -1.30 1.03
C TYR A 69 32.58 -0.65 1.30
N GLY A 70 33.51 -1.38 1.93
CA GLY A 70 34.88 -0.92 2.16
C GLY A 70 35.04 -0.03 3.40
N TYR A 71 34.06 -0.04 4.29
CA TYR A 71 34.06 0.66 5.57
C TYR A 71 33.83 -0.32 6.73
N ALA A 72 34.17 0.08 7.95
CA ALA A 72 33.98 -0.76 9.12
C ALA A 72 32.48 -0.87 9.45
N PHE A 73 31.98 -2.07 9.76
CA PHE A 73 30.55 -2.33 9.97
C PHE A 73 29.91 -1.32 10.92
N ARG A 74 28.65 -0.96 10.65
CA ARG A 74 27.80 -0.08 11.47
C ARG A 74 28.33 1.33 11.68
N ASN A 75 29.44 1.72 11.06
CA ASN A 75 29.91 3.11 11.11
C ASN A 75 29.13 4.00 10.14
N CYS A 76 29.18 5.31 10.37
CA CYS A 76 28.48 6.30 9.57
C CYS A 76 28.80 6.21 8.06
N THR A 77 30.09 6.04 7.74
CA THR A 77 30.57 5.87 6.36
C THR A 77 30.06 4.59 5.71
N ASP A 78 29.92 3.52 6.50
CA ASP A 78 29.44 2.25 6.02
C ASP A 78 27.95 2.27 5.68
N TYR A 79 27.14 2.86 6.56
CA TYR A 79 25.73 3.07 6.33
C TYR A 79 25.48 3.96 5.11
N VAL A 80 26.16 5.10 5.01
CA VAL A 80 25.96 6.01 3.87
C VAL A 80 26.44 5.36 2.57
N ALA A 81 27.55 4.62 2.56
CA ALA A 81 28.00 3.90 1.37
C ALA A 81 27.00 2.80 0.95
N TRP A 82 26.48 2.03 1.90
CA TRP A 82 25.41 1.06 1.66
C TRP A 82 24.18 1.73 1.04
N LYS A 83 23.65 2.76 1.70
CA LYS A 83 22.45 3.48 1.27
C LYS A 83 22.64 4.05 -0.13
N MET A 84 23.77 4.70 -0.42
CA MET A 84 24.08 5.22 -1.75
C MET A 84 24.15 4.10 -2.82
N GLN A 85 24.83 2.98 -2.52
CA GLN A 85 24.93 1.86 -3.46
C GLN A 85 23.60 1.12 -3.65
N SER A 86 22.74 1.03 -2.63
CA SER A 86 21.38 0.48 -2.79
C SER A 86 20.49 1.33 -3.70
N LEU A 87 20.84 2.61 -3.84
CA LEU A 87 20.20 3.56 -4.76
C LEU A 87 20.90 3.59 -6.14
N GLY A 88 21.82 2.65 -6.38
CA GLY A 88 22.48 2.45 -7.66
C GLY A 88 23.74 3.27 -7.90
N VAL A 89 24.23 4.02 -6.90
CA VAL A 89 25.50 4.73 -7.03
C VAL A 89 26.64 3.72 -7.20
N PRO A 90 27.48 3.84 -8.25
CA PRO A 90 28.61 2.95 -8.44
C PRO A 90 29.54 2.94 -7.22
N ASP A 91 29.99 1.75 -6.84
CA ASP A 91 30.93 1.55 -5.73
C ASP A 91 32.22 2.38 -5.90
N SER A 92 32.66 2.60 -7.13
CA SER A 92 33.82 3.44 -7.47
C SER A 92 33.71 4.89 -6.95
N LEU A 93 32.50 5.42 -6.75
CA LEU A 93 32.25 6.76 -6.23
C LEU A 93 32.14 6.81 -4.71
N THR A 94 31.68 5.74 -4.06
CA THR A 94 31.44 5.69 -2.60
C THR A 94 32.62 5.10 -1.83
N ARG A 95 33.41 4.22 -2.44
CA ARG A 95 34.58 3.58 -1.81
C ARG A 95 35.80 4.52 -1.78
N GLY A 96 36.55 4.47 -0.68
CA GLY A 96 37.84 5.17 -0.56
C GLY A 96 37.71 6.68 -0.33
N LEU A 97 36.61 7.14 0.25
CA LEU A 97 36.41 8.54 0.66
C LEU A 97 36.94 8.82 2.08
N GLY A 98 37.42 7.78 2.79
CA GLY A 98 38.03 7.88 4.11
C GLY A 98 36.99 7.97 5.23
N ASP A 99 37.40 8.54 6.37
CA ASP A 99 36.52 8.76 7.52
C ASP A 99 35.44 9.81 7.21
N GLY A 100 34.39 9.89 8.04
CA GLY A 100 33.21 10.73 7.79
C GLY A 100 33.53 12.19 7.45
N GLY A 101 34.48 12.81 8.16
CA GLY A 101 34.92 14.19 7.89
C GLY A 101 35.79 14.37 6.66
N SER A 102 36.32 13.29 6.08
CA SER A 102 37.18 13.34 4.89
C SER A 102 36.42 13.26 3.57
N TRP A 103 35.12 12.89 3.62
CA TRP A 103 34.32 12.61 2.42
C TRP A 103 34.26 13.82 1.48
N TYR A 104 34.11 15.03 2.01
CA TYR A 104 34.01 16.25 1.21
C TYR A 104 35.28 16.55 0.40
N ASP A 105 36.45 16.36 1.00
CA ASP A 105 37.73 16.60 0.34
C ASP A 105 38.14 15.48 -0.61
N ASN A 106 37.95 14.23 -0.18
CA ASN A 106 38.29 13.08 -1.02
C ASN A 106 37.34 12.92 -2.22
N ALA A 107 36.11 13.43 -2.15
CA ALA A 107 35.20 13.47 -3.29
C ALA A 107 35.78 14.20 -4.50
N ALA A 108 36.64 15.21 -4.30
CA ALA A 108 37.28 15.94 -5.38
C ALA A 108 38.24 15.07 -6.23
N SER A 109 38.67 13.92 -5.71
CA SER A 109 39.50 12.95 -6.44
C SER A 109 38.70 12.00 -7.33
N LYS A 110 37.36 12.02 -7.24
CA LYS A 110 36.45 11.16 -8.00
C LYS A 110 35.90 11.91 -9.20
N THR A 111 36.21 11.43 -10.41
CA THR A 111 35.67 12.00 -11.64
C THR A 111 34.14 11.97 -11.64
N GLY A 112 33.50 13.13 -11.77
CA GLY A 112 32.05 13.28 -11.83
C GLY A 112 31.36 13.48 -10.49
N LEU A 113 32.04 13.38 -9.35
CA LEU A 113 31.43 13.58 -8.03
C LEU A 113 31.53 15.04 -7.59
N ASN A 114 30.39 15.74 -7.61
CA ASN A 114 30.32 17.16 -7.26
C ASN A 114 30.19 17.38 -5.75
N ARG A 115 30.58 18.58 -5.27
CA ARG A 115 30.54 18.96 -3.85
C ARG A 115 30.09 20.41 -3.66
N GLY A 116 29.53 20.74 -2.50
CA GLY A 116 29.21 22.12 -2.13
C GLY A 116 28.67 22.26 -0.70
N THR A 117 28.06 23.41 -0.41
CA THR A 117 27.62 23.78 0.94
C THR A 117 26.10 23.85 1.11
N SER A 118 25.35 23.54 0.05
CA SER A 118 23.88 23.53 0.07
C SER A 118 23.36 22.11 0.23
N PRO A 119 22.41 21.85 1.14
CA PRO A 119 21.85 20.52 1.30
C PRO A 119 21.06 20.09 0.06
N LYS A 120 21.20 18.82 -0.31
CA LYS A 120 20.39 18.14 -1.33
C LYS A 120 20.10 16.71 -0.85
N VAL A 121 18.94 16.14 -1.15
CA VAL A 121 18.64 14.72 -0.93
C VAL A 121 19.49 13.91 -1.86
N GLY A 122 19.87 12.75 -1.36
CA GLY A 122 20.92 11.96 -1.95
C GLY A 122 22.30 12.59 -1.83
N ALA A 123 22.46 13.70 -1.10
CA ALA A 123 23.78 14.13 -0.68
C ALA A 123 24.24 13.38 0.57
N ALA A 124 25.55 13.20 0.68
CA ALA A 124 26.19 12.91 1.95
C ALA A 124 26.45 14.25 2.66
N ALA A 125 25.81 14.47 3.81
CA ALA A 125 26.06 15.60 4.70
C ALA A 125 27.30 15.30 5.54
N VAL A 126 28.29 16.17 5.48
CA VAL A 126 29.61 15.99 6.08
C VAL A 126 29.81 16.97 7.23
N SER A 127 30.27 16.43 8.36
CA SER A 127 30.73 17.17 9.52
C SER A 127 32.21 16.88 9.74
N THR A 128 33.01 17.92 9.87
CA THR A 128 34.44 17.82 10.24
C THR A 128 34.65 17.84 11.76
N SER A 129 33.56 17.85 12.54
CA SER A 129 33.62 17.89 14.01
C SER A 129 34.03 16.53 14.60
N GLY A 130 34.94 16.55 15.57
CA GLY A 130 35.48 15.32 16.18
C GLY A 130 36.70 14.75 15.44
N SER A 131 37.30 13.68 15.98
CA SER A 131 38.58 13.14 15.46
C SER A 131 38.47 12.41 14.12
N ARG A 132 37.28 11.88 13.78
CA ARG A 132 36.99 11.18 12.51
C ARG A 132 35.96 11.92 11.64
N GLY A 133 35.41 13.03 12.13
CA GLY A 133 34.23 13.66 11.54
C GLY A 133 33.00 12.75 11.55
N HIS A 134 31.97 13.15 10.82
CA HIS A 134 30.74 12.36 10.67
C HIS A 134 30.12 12.56 9.28
N VAL A 135 29.43 11.53 8.79
CA VAL A 135 28.68 11.60 7.54
C VAL A 135 27.28 11.03 7.71
N ALA A 136 26.29 11.68 7.13
CA ALA A 136 24.90 11.24 7.11
C ALA A 136 24.32 11.30 5.70
N TYR A 137 23.31 10.50 5.44
CA TYR A 137 22.55 10.54 4.19
C TYR A 137 21.40 11.54 4.34
N VAL A 138 21.26 12.48 3.41
CA VAL A 138 20.15 13.45 3.41
C VAL A 138 18.94 12.80 2.73
N GLU A 139 17.87 12.63 3.49
CA GLU A 139 16.60 11.98 3.07
C GLU A 139 15.51 12.98 2.68
N ALA A 140 15.52 14.17 3.29
CA ALA A 140 14.66 15.29 2.87
C ALA A 140 15.37 16.64 3.07
N VAL A 141 15.02 17.63 2.27
CA VAL A 141 15.25 19.06 2.54
C VAL A 141 13.90 19.76 2.58
N ASN A 142 13.56 20.37 3.70
CA ASN A 142 12.28 21.05 3.92
C ASN A 142 12.35 22.50 3.42
N ASP A 143 11.17 23.09 3.16
CA ASP A 143 11.04 24.47 2.65
C ASP A 143 11.68 25.55 3.54
N ASP A 144 11.77 25.29 4.85
CA ASP A 144 12.39 26.20 5.82
C ASP A 144 13.93 26.09 5.89
N GLY A 145 14.53 25.25 5.03
CA GLY A 145 15.96 24.99 4.95
C GLY A 145 16.48 23.98 5.99
N SER A 146 15.59 23.36 6.78
CA SER A 146 15.95 22.19 7.60
C SER A 146 16.09 20.93 6.74
N ILE A 147 16.82 19.95 7.24
CA ILE A 147 17.05 18.67 6.58
C ILE A 147 16.62 17.52 7.46
N VAL A 148 16.21 16.41 6.84
CA VAL A 148 16.06 15.11 7.49
C VAL A 148 17.22 14.23 7.06
N THR A 149 17.93 13.63 8.01
CA THR A 149 19.05 12.73 7.75
C THR A 149 18.82 11.35 8.33
N THR A 150 19.28 10.31 7.62
CA THR A 150 19.55 8.99 8.19
C THR A 150 21.05 8.80 8.38
N GLU A 151 21.42 8.19 9.50
CA GLU A 151 22.80 7.94 9.84
C GLU A 151 22.96 6.75 10.78
N TYR A 152 24.20 6.31 10.95
CA TYR A 152 24.55 5.28 11.90
C TYR A 152 25.69 5.75 12.80
N ASN A 153 25.70 5.22 14.02
CA ASN A 153 26.79 5.38 14.97
C ASN A 153 27.13 6.85 15.26
N TRP A 154 26.08 7.66 15.48
CA TRP A 154 26.21 9.07 15.82
C TRP A 154 26.79 9.25 17.23
N PRO A 155 27.67 10.25 17.47
CA PRO A 155 28.16 10.55 18.81
C PRO A 155 27.02 11.02 19.74
N THR A 156 26.68 10.19 20.72
CA THR A 156 25.71 10.52 21.77
C THR A 156 26.35 11.39 22.87
N SER A 157 25.53 12.04 23.70
CA SER A 157 26.02 12.89 24.81
C SER A 157 26.96 12.10 25.72
N GLY A 158 28.24 12.49 25.74
CA GLY A 158 29.30 11.77 26.46
C GLY A 158 30.45 11.26 25.57
N GLY A 159 30.33 11.38 24.24
CA GLY A 159 31.37 10.97 23.28
C GLY A 159 31.34 9.49 22.90
N SER A 160 30.28 8.77 23.28
CA SER A 160 30.08 7.35 22.98
C SER A 160 29.38 7.16 21.65
N TYR A 161 29.85 6.15 20.92
CA TYR A 161 29.34 5.66 19.64
C TYR A 161 28.47 4.43 19.91
N ASP A 162 27.20 4.44 19.50
CA ASP A 162 26.21 3.42 19.89
C ASP A 162 25.99 2.31 18.84
N GLY A 163 26.59 2.45 17.66
CA GLY A 163 26.42 1.54 16.53
C GLY A 163 24.98 1.46 16.02
N ALA A 164 24.13 2.42 16.37
CA ALA A 164 22.70 2.36 16.11
C ALA A 164 22.31 3.29 14.96
N PHE A 165 21.13 3.01 14.39
CA PHE A 165 20.48 3.87 13.43
C PHE A 165 19.91 5.11 14.11
N HIS A 166 20.03 6.25 13.45
CA HIS A 166 19.41 7.49 13.87
C HIS A 166 18.76 8.18 12.67
N GLN A 167 17.61 8.79 12.95
CA GLN A 167 17.00 9.79 12.09
C GLN A 167 17.01 11.12 12.84
N ARG A 168 17.55 12.16 12.21
CA ARG A 168 17.58 13.52 12.79
C ARG A 168 16.96 14.52 11.84
N SER A 169 16.36 15.56 12.41
CA SER A 169 15.78 16.69 11.66
C SER A 169 16.18 18.01 12.31
N GLY A 170 16.53 19.00 11.49
CA GLY A 170 16.99 20.31 11.95
C GLY A 170 17.75 21.08 10.88
N LYS A 171 18.21 22.29 11.19
CA LYS A 171 19.08 23.04 10.27
C LYS A 171 20.43 22.34 10.16
N PRO A 172 21.02 22.24 8.96
CA PRO A 172 22.34 21.61 8.78
C PRO A 172 23.40 22.08 9.78
N SER A 173 23.50 23.40 9.99
CA SER A 173 24.45 24.01 10.92
C SER A 173 24.23 23.58 12.37
N ASP A 174 22.97 23.46 12.79
CA ASP A 174 22.59 23.09 14.15
C ASP A 174 22.85 21.59 14.40
N MET A 175 22.85 20.81 13.32
CA MET A 175 23.17 19.38 13.30
C MET A 175 24.68 19.11 13.11
N GLY A 176 25.49 20.15 12.89
CA GLY A 176 26.94 20.08 12.70
C GLY A 176 27.40 19.83 11.26
N PHE A 177 26.50 19.87 10.29
CA PHE A 177 26.78 19.65 8.87
C PHE A 177 27.00 20.99 8.15
N THR A 178 28.18 21.15 7.55
CA THR A 178 28.57 22.37 6.82
C THR A 178 28.89 22.11 5.35
N GLU A 179 29.03 20.83 4.98
CA GLU A 179 29.58 20.38 3.70
C GLU A 179 28.72 19.24 3.14
N PHE A 180 28.59 19.17 1.81
CA PHE A 180 27.77 18.18 1.13
C PHE A 180 28.48 17.61 -0.10
N VAL A 181 28.43 16.29 -0.25
CA VAL A 181 28.88 15.57 -1.46
C VAL A 181 27.65 15.08 -2.22
N TYR A 182 27.57 15.40 -3.51
CA TYR A 182 26.36 15.20 -4.31
C TYR A 182 26.43 13.92 -5.13
N PHE A 183 25.71 12.89 -4.68
CA PHE A 183 25.61 11.60 -5.38
C PHE A 183 24.33 11.47 -6.22
N GLY A 184 23.38 12.40 -6.10
CA GLY A 184 22.06 12.31 -6.73
C GLY A 184 22.09 12.09 -8.25
N GLU A 185 23.03 12.71 -8.97
CA GLU A 185 23.20 12.52 -10.42
C GLU A 185 23.74 11.13 -10.81
N HIS A 186 24.24 10.37 -9.83
CA HIS A 186 24.82 9.03 -10.01
C HIS A 186 23.93 7.92 -9.45
N MET A 187 22.77 8.25 -8.89
CA MET A 187 21.80 7.28 -8.41
C MET A 187 20.96 6.80 -9.59
N THR A 188 20.85 5.49 -9.76
CA THR A 188 19.88 4.92 -10.71
C THR A 188 18.49 4.80 -10.10
N ASN A 189 18.38 4.90 -8.77
CA ASN A 189 17.14 4.93 -7.97
C ASN A 189 17.21 6.04 -6.90
N PRO A 190 17.24 7.35 -7.24
CA PRO A 190 17.38 8.42 -6.26
C PRO A 190 16.15 8.58 -5.35
N PRO A 191 16.33 8.87 -4.04
CA PRO A 191 15.32 9.48 -3.19
C PRO A 191 15.17 10.95 -3.57
N ASP A 192 13.93 11.42 -3.58
CA ASP A 192 13.54 12.71 -4.13
C ASP A 192 14.15 13.90 -3.32
N ASN A 193 15.00 14.72 -3.97
CA ASN A 193 15.04 16.15 -3.65
C ASN A 193 14.78 17.00 -4.87
N SER A 194 13.77 17.84 -4.73
CA SER A 194 13.54 18.98 -5.58
C SER A 194 14.51 20.12 -5.23
N GLY A 195 15.59 20.17 -6.00
CA GLY A 195 16.41 21.36 -6.20
C GLY A 195 16.59 21.64 -7.69
N GLY A 196 15.50 21.64 -8.47
CA GLY A 196 15.49 22.02 -9.89
C GLY A 196 14.77 21.02 -10.79
N SER A 197 13.47 21.24 -11.00
CA SER A 197 12.64 20.87 -12.16
C SER A 197 13.16 19.76 -13.13
N THR A 198 12.88 18.48 -12.85
CA THR A 198 12.67 17.39 -13.85
C THR A 198 11.90 16.20 -13.22
N SER A 199 10.94 15.64 -13.98
CA SER A 199 10.15 14.40 -13.80
C SER A 199 10.46 13.46 -12.59
N ASP A 200 9.44 13.29 -11.75
CA ASP A 200 9.33 12.40 -10.57
C ASP A 200 9.52 10.91 -10.92
N SER A 201 10.52 10.25 -10.31
CA SER A 201 10.83 8.82 -10.53
C SER A 201 9.98 7.85 -9.68
N THR A 202 9.10 8.34 -8.81
CA THR A 202 8.07 7.54 -8.11
C THR A 202 6.68 7.67 -8.74
N SER A 203 6.54 8.53 -9.75
CA SER A 203 5.29 8.76 -10.46
C SER A 203 4.67 7.47 -10.99
N ASN A 204 5.47 6.43 -11.21
CA ASN A 204 5.08 5.18 -11.86
C ASN A 204 4.99 3.99 -10.90
N TYR A 205 5.20 4.22 -9.60
CA TYR A 205 4.92 3.21 -8.59
C TYR A 205 3.41 3.01 -8.51
N ILE A 206 3.01 1.75 -8.49
CA ILE A 206 1.61 1.39 -8.41
C ILE A 206 1.17 1.53 -6.95
N ILE A 207 0.23 2.44 -6.72
CA ILE A 207 -0.34 2.78 -5.42
C ILE A 207 -1.70 2.09 -5.19
N ALA A 208 -2.33 1.62 -6.26
CA ALA A 208 -3.57 0.85 -6.21
C ALA A 208 -3.66 -0.11 -7.39
N VAL A 209 -4.22 -1.29 -7.17
CA VAL A 209 -4.54 -2.31 -8.17
C VAL A 209 -5.97 -2.82 -7.97
N LYS A 210 -6.69 -3.07 -9.07
CA LYS A 210 -7.97 -3.77 -9.07
C LYS A 210 -8.08 -4.70 -10.26
N LYS A 211 -8.20 -6.00 -10.00
CA LYS A 211 -8.62 -7.01 -10.98
C LYS A 211 -10.13 -7.08 -11.02
N ARG A 212 -10.69 -7.01 -12.23
CA ARG A 212 -12.06 -7.45 -12.50
C ARG A 212 -12.09 -8.25 -13.80
N SER A 213 -13.12 -9.08 -13.92
CA SER A 213 -13.39 -9.83 -15.14
C SER A 213 -14.61 -9.21 -15.82
N PHE A 214 -14.49 -8.97 -17.12
CA PHE A 214 -15.54 -8.40 -17.94
C PHE A 214 -15.90 -9.40 -19.06
N GLY A 215 -16.96 -10.17 -18.83
CA GLY A 215 -17.22 -11.38 -19.63
C GLY A 215 -16.04 -12.35 -19.50
N THR A 216 -15.45 -12.73 -20.63
CA THR A 216 -14.21 -13.52 -20.68
C THR A 216 -12.95 -12.67 -20.65
N THR A 217 -13.06 -11.34 -20.75
CA THR A 217 -11.93 -10.41 -20.75
C THR A 217 -11.39 -10.26 -19.34
N GLN A 218 -10.09 -10.40 -19.21
CA GLN A 218 -9.38 -10.14 -17.98
C GLN A 218 -8.91 -8.68 -17.98
N GLN A 219 -9.16 -7.95 -16.90
CA GLN A 219 -8.80 -6.53 -16.79
C GLN A 219 -8.12 -6.24 -15.45
N VAL A 220 -6.87 -5.79 -15.50
CA VAL A 220 -6.12 -5.26 -14.35
C VAL A 220 -6.09 -3.75 -14.47
N TRP A 221 -6.57 -3.08 -13.43
CA TRP A 221 -6.55 -1.63 -13.31
C TRP A 221 -5.48 -1.25 -12.31
N THR A 222 -4.70 -0.23 -12.62
CA THR A 222 -3.58 0.20 -11.79
C THR A 222 -3.59 1.72 -11.73
N ALA A 223 -3.31 2.26 -10.55
CA ALA A 223 -3.01 3.67 -10.40
C ALA A 223 -1.57 3.85 -9.98
N THR A 224 -0.97 4.86 -10.56
CA THR A 224 0.28 5.45 -10.12
C THR A 224 0.00 6.91 -9.75
N LYS A 225 0.95 7.64 -9.18
CA LYS A 225 0.73 9.08 -8.91
C LYS A 225 0.42 9.88 -10.18
N SER A 226 0.99 9.48 -11.32
CA SER A 226 0.84 10.16 -12.62
C SER A 226 -0.47 9.85 -13.35
N GLY A 227 -1.15 8.75 -13.03
CA GLY A 227 -2.33 8.35 -13.80
C GLY A 227 -2.99 7.05 -13.37
N VAL A 228 -4.02 6.67 -14.14
CA VAL A 228 -4.72 5.39 -13.99
C VAL A 228 -4.70 4.67 -15.33
N TYR A 229 -4.44 3.38 -15.29
CA TYR A 229 -4.18 2.52 -16.44
C TYR A 229 -5.07 1.28 -16.41
N LEU A 230 -5.33 0.74 -17.60
CA LEU A 230 -6.03 -0.51 -17.85
C LEU A 230 -5.14 -1.43 -18.68
N ASP A 231 -4.81 -2.58 -18.13
CA ASP A 231 -4.23 -3.72 -18.82
C ASP A 231 -5.31 -4.78 -19.04
N GLN A 232 -5.53 -5.20 -20.28
CA GLN A 232 -6.58 -6.17 -20.60
C GLN A 232 -6.17 -7.22 -21.63
N TRP A 233 -6.64 -8.45 -21.44
CA TRP A 233 -6.38 -9.58 -22.33
C TRP A 233 -7.57 -10.54 -22.42
N TRP A 234 -7.55 -11.38 -23.47
CA TRP A 234 -8.64 -12.30 -23.81
C TRP A 234 -8.14 -13.75 -23.86
N PRO A 235 -8.98 -14.75 -23.54
CA PRO A 235 -8.61 -16.15 -23.72
C PRO A 235 -8.22 -16.45 -25.17
N GLY A 236 -7.03 -17.02 -25.37
CA GLY A 236 -6.49 -17.35 -26.70
C GLY A 236 -5.87 -16.18 -27.47
N SER A 237 -5.83 -14.97 -26.88
CA SER A 237 -5.09 -13.84 -27.44
C SER A 237 -3.59 -13.95 -27.13
N GLY A 238 -2.74 -13.49 -28.07
CA GLY A 238 -1.29 -13.53 -27.94
C GLY A 238 -0.67 -12.29 -27.28
N GLY A 239 -1.45 -11.43 -26.60
CA GLY A 239 -0.93 -10.20 -26.02
C GLY A 239 -1.88 -9.45 -25.07
N ILE A 240 -1.30 -8.53 -24.30
CA ILE A 240 -1.98 -7.63 -23.34
C ILE A 240 -2.12 -6.25 -24.00
N SER A 241 -3.32 -5.68 -23.92
CA SER A 241 -3.59 -4.29 -24.33
C SER A 241 -3.41 -3.37 -23.14
N HIS A 242 -2.49 -2.42 -23.25
CA HIS A 242 -2.23 -1.38 -22.25
C HIS A 242 -2.91 -0.06 -22.65
N THR A 243 -3.60 0.62 -21.73
CA THR A 243 -4.31 1.87 -22.00
C THR A 243 -4.24 2.82 -20.80
N LYS A 244 -3.69 4.02 -21.00
CA LYS A 244 -3.79 5.11 -20.03
C LYS A 244 -5.20 5.71 -20.06
N VAL A 245 -5.91 5.61 -18.95
CA VAL A 245 -7.31 6.04 -18.78
C VAL A 245 -7.39 7.45 -18.22
N TYR A 246 -6.44 7.82 -17.37
CA TYR A 246 -6.37 9.13 -16.74
C TYR A 246 -4.93 9.60 -16.61
N THR A 247 -4.73 10.91 -16.73
CA THR A 247 -3.46 11.59 -16.49
C THR A 247 -3.71 12.65 -15.43
N ALA A 248 -2.94 12.62 -14.34
CA ALA A 248 -2.97 13.66 -13.32
C ALA A 248 -2.55 15.00 -13.93
N GLY A 249 -3.27 16.07 -13.58
CA GLY A 249 -2.91 17.41 -14.01
C GLY A 249 -1.64 17.92 -13.32
N ALA A 250 -1.08 19.01 -13.82
CA ALA A 250 0.09 19.64 -13.20
C ALA A 250 -0.22 20.04 -11.74
N GLY A 251 0.62 19.61 -10.80
CA GLY A 251 0.43 19.85 -9.37
C GLY A 251 -0.63 18.94 -8.71
N GLN A 252 -1.06 17.88 -9.40
CA GLN A 252 -1.93 16.85 -8.86
C GLN A 252 -1.23 15.50 -8.84
N GLU A 253 -1.57 14.68 -7.85
CA GLU A 253 -1.23 13.25 -7.84
C GLU A 253 -2.49 12.44 -7.61
N VAL A 254 -2.60 11.30 -8.30
CA VAL A 254 -3.59 10.28 -7.93
C VAL A 254 -3.19 9.67 -6.60
N VAL A 255 -4.17 9.46 -5.72
CA VAL A 255 -3.96 8.86 -4.40
C VAL A 255 -4.73 7.55 -4.22
N HIS A 256 -5.83 7.37 -4.95
CA HIS A 256 -6.61 6.14 -4.95
C HIS A 256 -7.56 6.13 -6.14
N PHE A 257 -8.04 4.94 -6.51
CA PHE A 257 -9.20 4.83 -7.39
C PHE A 257 -10.10 3.68 -6.96
N ASP A 258 -11.37 3.76 -7.32
CA ASP A 258 -12.25 2.60 -7.28
C ASP A 258 -13.08 2.53 -8.55
N LYS A 259 -13.60 1.35 -8.86
CA LYS A 259 -14.44 1.15 -10.02
C LYS A 259 -15.64 0.26 -9.73
N ILE A 260 -16.68 0.44 -10.51
CA ILE A 260 -17.85 -0.43 -10.49
C ILE A 260 -18.25 -0.81 -11.92
N THR A 261 -18.66 -2.05 -12.09
CA THR A 261 -19.34 -2.51 -13.30
C THR A 261 -20.84 -2.36 -13.09
N GLN A 262 -21.52 -1.73 -14.04
CA GLN A 262 -22.96 -1.55 -13.99
C GLN A 262 -23.72 -2.87 -14.22
N PRO A 263 -25.03 -2.93 -13.89
CA PRO A 263 -25.81 -4.16 -13.99
C PRO A 263 -26.02 -4.65 -15.42
N ASP A 264 -25.80 -3.80 -16.42
CA ASP A 264 -25.80 -4.19 -17.84
C ASP A 264 -24.62 -5.10 -18.20
N GLY A 265 -23.67 -5.26 -17.27
CA GLY A 265 -22.46 -6.04 -17.41
C GLY A 265 -21.35 -5.31 -18.15
N ASN A 266 -21.69 -4.34 -19.01
CA ASN A 266 -20.80 -3.71 -19.99
C ASN A 266 -20.26 -2.37 -19.54
N THR A 267 -21.11 -1.54 -18.96
CA THR A 267 -20.73 -0.19 -18.59
C THR A 267 -19.89 -0.23 -17.33
N GLN A 268 -18.78 0.51 -17.31
CA GLN A 268 -17.93 0.64 -16.13
C GLN A 268 -17.80 2.10 -15.75
N ASN A 269 -17.74 2.36 -14.45
CA ASN A 269 -17.53 3.69 -13.89
C ASN A 269 -16.29 3.64 -13.02
N LEU A 270 -15.36 4.55 -13.30
CA LEU A 270 -14.08 4.68 -12.62
C LEU A 270 -14.07 6.01 -11.86
N TYR A 271 -13.71 5.95 -10.59
CA TYR A 271 -13.64 7.10 -9.68
C TYR A 271 -12.21 7.26 -9.20
N ILE A 272 -11.59 8.39 -9.53
CA ILE A 272 -10.16 8.63 -9.35
C ILE A 272 -10.01 9.77 -8.35
N ALA A 273 -9.45 9.47 -7.19
CA ALA A 273 -9.12 10.47 -6.19
C ALA A 273 -7.74 11.06 -6.46
N THR A 274 -7.67 12.38 -6.41
CA THR A 274 -6.44 13.15 -6.58
C THR A 274 -6.25 14.13 -5.43
N GLN A 275 -5.00 14.40 -5.09
CA GLN A 275 -4.60 15.46 -4.16
C GLN A 275 -3.77 16.52 -4.87
N ASP A 276 -3.75 17.71 -4.28
CA ASP A 276 -2.88 18.80 -4.73
C ASP A 276 -1.50 18.66 -4.07
N THR A 277 -0.44 18.70 -4.86
CA THR A 277 0.95 18.57 -4.37
C THR A 277 1.64 19.92 -4.13
N ALA A 278 1.00 21.04 -4.48
CA ALA A 278 1.57 22.38 -4.42
C ALA A 278 0.82 23.31 -3.42
N GLY A 279 -0.01 22.75 -2.54
CA GLY A 279 -0.82 23.51 -1.58
C GLY A 279 -1.92 24.36 -2.24
N GLY A 280 -2.27 24.05 -3.49
CA GLY A 280 -3.33 24.71 -4.26
C GLY A 280 -4.72 24.09 -4.05
N THR A 281 -5.59 24.29 -5.04
CA THR A 281 -6.97 23.76 -5.04
C THR A 281 -7.29 22.83 -6.20
N THR A 282 -6.27 22.18 -6.75
CA THR A 282 -6.41 21.40 -7.98
C THR A 282 -6.98 20.00 -7.72
N GLY A 283 -6.75 19.40 -6.55
CA GLY A 283 -7.26 18.07 -6.17
C GLY A 283 -8.79 17.89 -6.25
N GLY A 284 -9.22 16.62 -6.21
CA GLY A 284 -10.62 16.27 -6.35
C GLY A 284 -10.84 14.83 -6.75
N ILE A 285 -12.09 14.51 -7.06
CA ILE A 285 -12.47 13.19 -7.56
C ILE A 285 -12.97 13.33 -8.99
N TYR A 286 -12.37 12.55 -9.88
CA TYR A 286 -12.71 12.49 -11.29
C TYR A 286 -13.48 11.20 -11.59
N GLU A 287 -14.42 11.32 -12.51
CA GLU A 287 -15.21 10.21 -13.03
C GLU A 287 -14.85 9.97 -14.49
N VAL A 288 -14.65 8.70 -14.83
CA VAL A 288 -14.47 8.23 -16.20
C VAL A 288 -15.43 7.05 -16.42
N TRP A 289 -16.11 7.06 -17.55
CA TRP A 289 -17.03 5.99 -17.94
C TRP A 289 -16.44 5.17 -19.09
N TRP A 290 -16.71 3.88 -19.12
CA TRP A 290 -16.46 3.00 -20.26
C TRP A 290 -17.78 2.36 -20.68
N ASP A 291 -18.14 2.50 -21.96
CA ASP A 291 -19.41 2.01 -22.51
C ASP A 291 -19.27 0.67 -23.27
N GLY A 292 -18.11 0.03 -23.17
CA GLY A 292 -17.75 -1.16 -23.95
C GLY A 292 -17.04 -0.85 -25.28
N HIS A 293 -17.02 0.40 -25.71
CA HIS A 293 -16.39 0.83 -26.96
C HIS A 293 -15.26 1.85 -26.76
N GLY A 294 -15.34 2.69 -25.73
CA GLY A 294 -14.31 3.67 -25.43
C GLY A 294 -14.49 4.36 -24.08
N PHE A 295 -13.46 5.11 -23.69
CA PHE A 295 -13.49 5.90 -22.47
C PHE A 295 -14.09 7.29 -22.71
N SER A 296 -14.88 7.78 -21.78
CA SER A 296 -15.27 9.18 -21.73
C SER A 296 -14.08 10.07 -21.38
N ALA A 297 -14.19 11.37 -21.65
CA ALA A 297 -13.28 12.33 -21.04
C ALA A 297 -13.45 12.32 -19.51
N PRO A 298 -12.36 12.46 -18.72
CA PRO A 298 -12.45 12.59 -17.28
C PRO A 298 -13.21 13.85 -16.86
N ALA A 299 -14.19 13.70 -15.98
CA ALA A 299 -14.98 14.80 -15.43
C ALA A 299 -14.73 14.94 -13.92
N GLN A 300 -14.33 16.13 -13.46
CA GLN A 300 -14.21 16.37 -12.02
C GLN A 300 -15.61 16.50 -11.41
N ILE A 301 -15.99 15.53 -10.56
CA ILE A 301 -17.34 15.45 -9.98
C ILE A 301 -17.39 15.93 -8.53
N ILE A 302 -16.27 15.90 -7.80
CA ILE A 302 -16.17 16.39 -6.42
C ILE A 302 -14.89 17.22 -6.28
N LYS A 303 -15.01 18.43 -5.72
CA LYS A 303 -13.90 19.36 -5.49
C LYS A 303 -13.44 19.28 -4.04
N ARG A 304 -12.39 18.51 -3.78
CA ARG A 304 -11.88 18.23 -2.44
C ARG A 304 -10.43 17.75 -2.51
N ASN A 305 -9.52 18.40 -1.78
CA ASN A 305 -8.07 18.19 -1.97
C ASN A 305 -7.43 17.26 -0.94
N ASP A 306 -8.16 16.89 0.09
CA ASP A 306 -7.66 16.13 1.24
C ASP A 306 -8.18 14.69 1.25
N VAL A 307 -8.57 14.17 0.07
CA VAL A 307 -9.11 12.82 -0.12
C VAL A 307 -8.01 11.79 0.05
N LEU A 308 -8.21 10.80 0.90
CA LEU A 308 -7.26 9.71 1.13
C LEU A 308 -7.64 8.45 0.34
N LYS A 309 -8.93 8.13 0.29
CA LYS A 309 -9.43 6.91 -0.35
C LYS A 309 -10.88 7.08 -0.82
N VAL A 310 -11.25 6.34 -1.85
CA VAL A 310 -12.62 6.29 -2.38
C VAL A 310 -13.12 4.86 -2.46
N VAL A 311 -14.39 4.64 -2.12
CA VAL A 311 -15.09 3.37 -2.28
C VAL A 311 -16.39 3.63 -3.01
N ALA A 312 -16.56 3.00 -4.17
CA ALA A 312 -17.71 3.15 -5.04
C ALA A 312 -18.77 2.10 -4.74
N ASP A 313 -20.03 2.49 -4.88
CA ASP A 313 -21.17 1.60 -4.77
C ASP A 313 -22.29 2.03 -5.70
N LEU A 314 -23.09 1.06 -6.15
CA LEU A 314 -24.19 1.29 -7.06
C LEU A 314 -25.45 0.63 -6.52
N LYS A 315 -26.48 1.45 -6.26
CA LYS A 315 -27.81 0.97 -5.90
C LYS A 315 -28.71 0.94 -7.12
N VAL A 316 -29.29 -0.21 -7.37
CA VAL A 316 -30.25 -0.43 -8.46
C VAL A 316 -31.66 -0.48 -7.89
N SER A 317 -32.54 0.38 -8.38
CA SER A 317 -33.96 0.37 -8.02
C SER A 317 -34.82 0.47 -9.28
N GLY A 318 -35.35 -0.67 -9.72
CA GLY A 318 -36.00 -0.76 -11.04
C GLY A 318 -35.01 -0.43 -12.15
N SER A 319 -35.31 0.57 -12.98
CA SER A 319 -34.42 1.09 -14.02
C SER A 319 -33.54 2.27 -13.55
N THR A 320 -33.64 2.67 -12.28
CA THR A 320 -32.86 3.80 -11.75
C THR A 320 -31.56 3.29 -11.14
N LEU A 321 -30.44 3.83 -11.62
CA LEU A 321 -29.14 3.71 -10.99
C LEU A 321 -28.92 4.88 -10.03
N THR A 322 -28.55 4.57 -8.80
CA THR A 322 -28.08 5.54 -7.80
C THR A 322 -26.63 5.24 -7.49
N HIS A 323 -25.76 6.11 -7.97
CA HIS A 323 -24.33 6.09 -7.72
C HIS A 323 -24.08 6.60 -6.32
N ARG A 324 -23.16 5.94 -5.60
CA ARG A 324 -22.73 6.34 -4.27
C ARG A 324 -21.23 6.25 -4.18
N LEU A 325 -20.65 7.25 -3.53
CA LEU A 325 -19.22 7.31 -3.31
C LEU A 325 -18.95 7.61 -1.85
N TYR A 326 -18.21 6.72 -1.20
CA TYR A 326 -17.72 6.90 0.16
C TYR A 326 -16.30 7.41 0.07
N VAL A 327 -16.07 8.61 0.58
CA VAL A 327 -14.81 9.33 0.45
C VAL A 327 -14.18 9.43 1.83
N LEU A 328 -13.06 8.76 2.04
CA LEU A 328 -12.27 8.96 3.24
C LEU A 328 -11.43 10.22 3.07
N ALA A 329 -11.62 11.14 3.99
CA ALA A 329 -10.91 12.40 4.08
C ALA A 329 -9.90 12.45 5.21
N GLN A 330 -9.04 13.47 5.20
CA GLN A 330 -8.27 13.86 6.38
C GLN A 330 -9.16 14.18 7.60
N ASP A 331 -10.37 14.72 7.40
CA ASP A 331 -11.32 15.07 8.47
C ASP A 331 -12.45 14.04 8.70
N GLY A 332 -12.51 12.97 7.89
CA GLY A 332 -13.40 11.84 8.11
C GLY A 332 -14.11 11.27 6.86
N PRO A 333 -14.89 10.21 7.03
CA PRO A 333 -15.66 9.60 5.94
C PRO A 333 -16.87 10.45 5.52
N TYR A 334 -17.02 10.69 4.22
CA TYR A 334 -18.18 11.35 3.59
C TYR A 334 -18.96 10.38 2.71
N GLU A 335 -20.28 10.57 2.62
CA GLU A 335 -21.13 9.98 1.58
C GLU A 335 -21.50 11.03 0.53
N TYR A 336 -21.30 10.69 -0.74
CA TYR A 336 -21.83 11.40 -1.90
C TYR A 336 -22.73 10.47 -2.68
N TRP A 337 -23.77 10.99 -3.33
CA TRP A 337 -24.64 10.20 -4.18
C TRP A 337 -25.26 11.03 -5.32
N TRP A 338 -25.63 10.35 -6.40
CA TRP A 338 -26.39 10.94 -7.51
C TRP A 338 -27.12 9.86 -8.30
N ARG A 339 -28.01 10.30 -9.17
CA ARG A 339 -28.66 9.46 -10.19
C ARG A 339 -28.24 9.91 -11.58
N ASP A 340 -28.39 9.04 -12.56
CA ASP A 340 -28.17 9.41 -13.96
C ASP A 340 -28.96 10.67 -14.35
N GLY A 341 -28.26 11.60 -15.00
CA GLY A 341 -28.84 12.89 -15.40
C GLY A 341 -29.05 13.90 -14.28
N THR A 342 -28.57 13.63 -13.06
CA THR A 342 -28.62 14.56 -11.92
C THR A 342 -27.22 14.96 -11.46
N GLY A 343 -27.11 16.07 -10.72
CA GLY A 343 -25.84 16.50 -10.13
C GLY A 343 -25.47 15.70 -8.88
N VAL A 344 -24.18 15.68 -8.54
CA VAL A 344 -23.66 15.09 -7.31
C VAL A 344 -24.24 15.80 -6.09
N SER A 345 -24.69 15.02 -5.10
CA SER A 345 -25.15 15.55 -3.83
C SER A 345 -24.05 16.36 -3.13
N ASN A 346 -24.45 17.28 -2.24
CA ASN A 346 -23.50 17.80 -1.27
C ASN A 346 -23.00 16.64 -0.39
N GLY A 347 -21.68 16.56 -0.18
CA GLY A 347 -21.08 15.51 0.65
C GLY A 347 -21.62 15.56 2.08
N TYR A 348 -21.98 14.40 2.61
CA TYR A 348 -22.47 14.27 3.99
C TYR A 348 -21.37 13.65 4.87
N LEU A 349 -20.82 14.43 5.79
CA LEU A 349 -19.83 13.93 6.77
C LEU A 349 -20.49 12.93 7.71
N LEU A 350 -20.10 11.65 7.60
CA LEU A 350 -20.66 10.57 8.39
C LEU A 350 -20.18 10.66 9.84
N TRP A 351 -18.90 10.93 10.06
CA TRP A 351 -18.29 11.11 11.38
C TRP A 351 -16.99 11.91 11.25
N ASN A 352 -16.77 12.91 12.12
CA ASN A 352 -15.46 13.54 12.30
C ASN A 352 -14.46 12.51 12.88
N ILE A 353 -13.61 11.97 12.01
CA ILE A 353 -12.56 10.98 12.29
C ILE A 353 -11.31 11.43 11.54
N THR A 354 -10.30 11.90 12.26
CA THR A 354 -9.03 12.34 11.65
C THR A 354 -8.05 11.19 11.50
N ASN A 355 -7.11 11.30 10.55
CA ASN A 355 -6.05 10.30 10.32
C ASN A 355 -6.59 8.91 9.96
N GLY A 356 -7.60 8.87 9.08
CA GLY A 356 -8.09 7.64 8.47
C GLY A 356 -6.97 6.91 7.74
N LEU A 357 -6.82 5.62 8.00
CA LEU A 357 -5.87 4.74 7.31
C LEU A 357 -6.56 3.95 6.20
N ASP A 358 -7.80 3.55 6.44
CA ASP A 358 -8.55 2.72 5.50
C ASP A 358 -10.06 2.90 5.65
N ILE A 359 -10.80 2.58 4.60
CA ILE A 359 -12.26 2.63 4.55
C ILE A 359 -12.80 1.46 3.73
N VAL A 360 -13.84 0.80 4.26
CA VAL A 360 -14.59 -0.23 3.53
C VAL A 360 -16.09 -0.02 3.71
N LYS A 361 -16.86 -0.38 2.69
CA LYS A 361 -18.33 -0.39 2.73
C LYS A 361 -18.84 -1.82 2.81
N SER A 362 -19.85 -2.03 3.64
CA SER A 362 -20.62 -3.26 3.72
C SER A 362 -22.12 -2.96 3.75
N VAL A 363 -22.94 -4.02 3.76
CA VAL A 363 -24.39 -3.91 3.95
C VAL A 363 -24.78 -4.87 5.06
N ALA A 364 -25.41 -4.36 6.11
CA ALA A 364 -25.89 -5.15 7.24
C ALA A 364 -26.99 -6.16 6.81
N PRO A 365 -27.23 -7.23 7.59
CA PRO A 365 -28.31 -8.21 7.33
C PRO A 365 -29.70 -7.61 7.18
N ASN A 366 -29.96 -6.45 7.78
CA ASN A 366 -31.23 -5.75 7.69
C ASN A 366 -31.30 -4.77 6.49
N GLY A 367 -30.30 -4.78 5.61
CA GLY A 367 -30.21 -3.90 4.44
C GLY A 367 -29.69 -2.50 4.73
N ALA A 368 -29.32 -2.19 5.97
CA ALA A 368 -28.67 -0.92 6.30
C ALA A 368 -27.26 -0.87 5.69
N ASP A 369 -26.89 0.29 5.17
CA ASP A 369 -25.51 0.56 4.75
C ASP A 369 -24.60 0.66 5.97
N GLU A 370 -23.38 0.18 5.80
CA GLU A 370 -22.33 0.29 6.78
C GLU A 370 -21.04 0.76 6.14
N VAL A 371 -20.36 1.67 6.80
CA VAL A 371 -18.99 2.05 6.47
C VAL A 371 -18.12 1.83 7.68
N TYR A 372 -16.96 1.26 7.47
CA TYR A 372 -15.94 1.03 8.48
C TYR A 372 -14.71 1.87 8.15
N VAL A 373 -14.12 2.49 9.16
CA VAL A 373 -12.90 3.28 9.02
C VAL A 373 -11.88 2.78 10.02
N ALA A 374 -10.71 2.40 9.52
CA ALA A 374 -9.54 2.13 10.34
C ALA A 374 -8.81 3.45 10.62
N VAL A 375 -8.40 3.64 11.86
CA VAL A 375 -7.44 4.66 12.26
C VAL A 375 -6.36 4.00 13.11
N LYS A 376 -5.34 4.76 13.50
CA LYS A 376 -4.38 4.28 14.47
C LYS A 376 -5.10 3.75 15.73
N ASP A 377 -4.80 2.50 16.03
CA ASP A 377 -5.25 1.74 17.19
C ASP A 377 -6.77 1.46 17.29
N HIS A 378 -7.59 1.83 16.30
CA HIS A 378 -9.06 1.71 16.39
C HIS A 378 -9.73 1.44 15.05
N VAL A 379 -10.91 0.81 15.12
CA VAL A 379 -11.85 0.70 14.00
C VAL A 379 -13.20 1.28 14.41
N TYR A 380 -13.76 2.14 13.56
CA TYR A 380 -15.08 2.75 13.71
C TYR A 380 -16.05 2.26 12.66
N ARG A 381 -17.33 2.18 13.01
CA ARG A 381 -18.45 1.85 12.13
C ARG A 381 -19.48 2.96 12.14
N MET A 382 -19.98 3.28 10.95
CA MET A 382 -21.17 4.09 10.71
C MET A 382 -22.23 3.21 10.05
N ARG A 383 -23.45 3.15 10.60
CA ARG A 383 -24.57 2.36 10.04
C ARG A 383 -25.82 3.22 9.84
N TRP A 384 -26.45 3.13 8.67
CA TRP A 384 -27.66 3.89 8.34
C TRP A 384 -28.50 3.23 7.23
N PRO A 385 -29.80 3.55 7.10
CA PRO A 385 -30.57 4.39 8.01
C PRO A 385 -30.81 3.67 9.35
N VAL A 386 -30.64 4.41 10.44
CA VAL A 386 -31.20 4.04 11.75
C VAL A 386 -32.12 5.18 12.22
N ASN A 387 -33.04 4.89 13.14
CA ASN A 387 -33.85 5.94 13.75
C ASN A 387 -32.93 7.01 14.37
N GLY A 388 -33.01 8.25 13.87
CA GLY A 388 -32.17 9.36 14.34
C GLY A 388 -30.89 9.61 13.52
N GLY A 389 -30.67 8.93 12.38
CA GLY A 389 -29.60 9.27 11.43
C GLY A 389 -28.57 8.16 11.24
N VAL A 390 -27.30 8.46 11.53
CA VAL A 390 -26.17 7.53 11.41
C VAL A 390 -25.78 7.00 12.79
N GLN A 391 -25.86 5.68 12.98
CA GLN A 391 -25.34 5.02 14.18
C GLN A 391 -23.82 4.98 14.11
N LYS A 392 -23.17 5.51 15.13
CA LYS A 392 -21.71 5.56 15.27
C LYS A 392 -21.27 4.57 16.34
N THR A 393 -20.31 3.71 16.04
CA THR A 393 -19.84 2.68 16.97
C THR A 393 -18.34 2.49 16.82
N GLN A 394 -17.60 2.46 17.94
CA GLN A 394 -16.25 1.92 17.94
C GLN A 394 -16.35 0.39 17.95
N VAL A 395 -15.80 -0.26 16.92
CA VAL A 395 -15.82 -1.72 16.77
C VAL A 395 -14.73 -2.34 17.63
N THR A 396 -13.51 -1.82 17.54
CA THR A 396 -12.33 -2.34 18.24
C THR A 396 -11.39 -1.23 18.70
N ALA A 397 -10.56 -1.53 19.71
CA ALA A 397 -9.37 -0.77 20.07
C ALA A 397 -8.19 -1.76 20.10
N LEU A 398 -7.46 -1.84 18.99
CA LEU A 398 -6.35 -2.78 18.79
C LEU A 398 -5.14 -2.01 18.32
N ALA A 399 -4.05 -2.07 19.09
CA ALA A 399 -2.79 -1.42 18.75
C ALA A 399 -2.29 -1.82 17.36
N ASP A 400 -1.57 -0.89 16.71
CA ASP A 400 -0.94 -1.11 15.41
C ASP A 400 -1.94 -1.46 14.30
N THR A 401 -3.18 -0.98 14.41
CA THR A 401 -4.18 -1.09 13.34
C THR A 401 -3.68 -0.37 12.08
N VAL A 402 -3.74 -1.07 10.94
CA VAL A 402 -3.32 -0.58 9.61
C VAL A 402 -4.46 -0.61 8.59
N GLY A 403 -5.51 -1.40 8.79
CA GLY A 403 -6.61 -1.50 7.83
C GLY A 403 -7.84 -2.20 8.38
N VAL A 404 -8.91 -2.22 7.58
CA VAL A 404 -10.18 -2.87 7.95
C VAL A 404 -10.87 -3.47 6.75
N ASP A 405 -11.47 -4.64 6.96
CA ASP A 405 -12.42 -5.26 6.03
C ASP A 405 -13.70 -5.66 6.78
N ALA A 406 -14.83 -5.77 6.09
CA ALA A 406 -16.11 -6.12 6.70
C ALA A 406 -17.05 -6.86 5.74
N GLN A 407 -17.62 -7.97 6.22
CA GLN A 407 -18.51 -8.81 5.43
C GLN A 407 -19.74 -9.23 6.22
N THR A 408 -20.90 -9.21 5.55
CA THR A 408 -22.14 -9.75 6.10
C THR A 408 -22.41 -11.16 5.59
N ILE A 409 -22.70 -12.07 6.51
CA ILE A 409 -22.95 -13.49 6.24
C ILE A 409 -24.21 -13.91 6.98
N GLY A 410 -25.26 -14.17 6.20
CA GLY A 410 -26.59 -14.43 6.75
C GLY A 410 -27.01 -13.29 7.67
N ASN A 411 -27.12 -13.59 8.96
CA ASN A 411 -27.51 -12.61 9.98
C ASN A 411 -26.34 -12.07 10.81
N THR A 412 -25.09 -12.30 10.40
CA THR A 412 -23.91 -11.86 11.16
C THR A 412 -23.05 -10.94 10.31
N VAL A 413 -22.61 -9.84 10.89
CA VAL A 413 -21.56 -8.99 10.33
C VAL A 413 -20.23 -9.40 10.95
N LEU A 414 -19.23 -9.67 10.13
CA LEU A 414 -17.85 -9.92 10.52
C LEU A 414 -17.00 -8.71 10.13
N VAL A 415 -16.15 -8.26 11.04
CA VAL A 415 -15.23 -7.13 10.87
C VAL A 415 -13.83 -7.62 11.13
N TYR A 416 -12.94 -7.42 10.17
CA TYR A 416 -11.56 -7.84 10.17
C TYR A 416 -10.67 -6.62 10.40
N THR A 417 -10.14 -6.48 11.60
CA THR A 417 -9.15 -5.45 11.91
C THR A 417 -7.76 -5.97 11.55
N VAL A 418 -7.11 -5.33 10.58
CA VAL A 418 -5.75 -5.64 10.17
C VAL A 418 -4.81 -4.85 11.05
N THR A 419 -3.91 -5.54 11.75
CA THR A 419 -2.86 -4.95 12.57
C THR A 419 -1.49 -5.37 12.05
N LYS A 420 -0.42 -4.64 12.36
CA LYS A 420 0.95 -5.02 11.97
C LYS A 420 1.32 -6.46 12.33
N THR A 421 0.72 -7.02 13.38
CA THR A 421 1.04 -8.38 13.88
C THR A 421 0.07 -9.47 13.41
N GLY A 422 -0.96 -9.14 12.62
CA GLY A 422 -1.96 -10.09 12.14
C GLY A 422 -3.37 -9.52 12.02
N VAL A 423 -4.35 -10.41 11.85
CA VAL A 423 -5.76 -10.03 11.62
C VAL A 423 -6.63 -10.50 12.78
N HIS A 424 -7.52 -9.62 13.23
CA HIS A 424 -8.47 -9.89 14.31
C HIS A 424 -9.90 -9.82 13.78
N GLU A 425 -10.71 -10.81 14.14
CA GLU A 425 -12.13 -10.85 13.79
C GLU A 425 -12.97 -10.35 14.96
N THR A 426 -13.92 -9.47 14.67
CA THR A 426 -15.00 -9.05 15.57
C THR A 426 -16.32 -9.27 14.86
N TRP A 427 -17.35 -9.73 15.56
CA TRP A 427 -18.63 -10.01 14.94
C TRP A 427 -19.82 -9.40 15.70
N GLN A 428 -20.91 -9.17 14.97
CA GLN A 428 -22.19 -8.77 15.52
C GLN A 428 -23.33 -9.50 14.82
N LYS A 429 -24.25 -10.08 15.58
CA LYS A 429 -25.41 -10.80 15.05
C LYS A 429 -26.67 -9.92 15.06
N TYR A 430 -27.43 -9.97 13.98
CA TYR A 430 -28.77 -9.41 13.86
C TYR A 430 -29.82 -10.49 14.12
N TYR A 431 -30.89 -10.14 14.83
CA TYR A 431 -32.03 -11.01 15.11
C TYR A 431 -33.26 -10.45 14.39
N PRO A 432 -33.64 -11.00 13.22
CA PRO A 432 -34.71 -10.44 12.39
C PRO A 432 -36.10 -10.47 13.05
N ASP A 433 -36.35 -11.47 13.89
CA ASP A 433 -37.61 -11.68 14.61
C ASP A 433 -37.93 -10.52 15.58
N THR A 434 -36.90 -9.93 16.17
CA THR A 434 -36.98 -8.85 17.15
C THR A 434 -36.44 -7.52 16.63
N SER A 435 -35.93 -7.50 15.39
CA SER A 435 -35.21 -6.37 14.80
C SER A 435 -34.10 -5.82 15.71
N SER A 436 -33.39 -6.71 16.40
CA SER A 436 -32.41 -6.36 17.42
C SER A 436 -31.00 -6.86 17.07
N TRP A 437 -30.00 -6.33 17.77
CA TRP A 437 -28.60 -6.69 17.56
C TRP A 437 -28.01 -7.28 18.85
N SER A 438 -27.14 -8.28 18.71
CA SER A 438 -26.27 -8.70 19.81
C SER A 438 -25.30 -7.58 20.20
N GLY A 439 -24.67 -7.73 21.36
CA GLY A 439 -23.40 -7.03 21.62
C GLY A 439 -22.35 -7.39 20.57
N LEU A 440 -21.37 -6.51 20.38
CA LEU A 440 -20.16 -6.83 19.63
C LEU A 440 -19.38 -7.91 20.40
N SER A 441 -18.80 -8.87 19.68
CA SER A 441 -17.87 -9.82 20.28
C SER A 441 -16.58 -9.12 20.69
N ASN A 442 -15.80 -9.76 21.57
CA ASN A 442 -14.40 -9.36 21.73
C ASN A 442 -13.62 -9.69 20.44
N PRO A 443 -12.62 -8.88 20.08
CA PRO A 443 -11.75 -9.17 18.95
C PRO A 443 -10.94 -10.45 19.20
N ALA A 444 -11.04 -11.40 18.28
CA ALA A 444 -10.29 -12.65 18.31
C ALA A 444 -9.18 -12.62 17.25
N LYS A 445 -7.92 -12.84 17.64
CA LYS A 445 -6.81 -12.95 16.68
C LYS A 445 -6.94 -14.26 15.90
N ILE A 446 -7.24 -14.15 14.60
CA ILE A 446 -7.44 -15.29 13.71
C ILE A 446 -6.22 -15.55 12.83
N VAL A 447 -5.43 -14.51 12.56
CA VAL A 447 -4.20 -14.60 11.76
C VAL A 447 -3.02 -14.07 12.56
N THR A 448 -1.93 -14.82 12.54
CA THR A 448 -0.61 -14.38 13.03
C THR A 448 0.40 -14.54 11.91
N VAL A 449 1.11 -13.46 11.58
CA VAL A 449 2.21 -13.49 10.62
C VAL A 449 3.49 -14.03 11.26
N PRO A 450 4.44 -14.56 10.47
CA PRO A 450 5.75 -14.98 10.98
C PRO A 450 6.47 -13.86 11.76
N SER A 451 7.32 -14.27 12.71
CA SER A 451 8.13 -13.33 13.49
C SER A 451 9.08 -12.55 12.59
N GLY A 452 9.14 -11.23 12.77
CA GLY A 452 9.97 -10.34 11.93
C GLY A 452 9.27 -9.80 10.69
N GLU A 453 8.03 -10.21 10.42
CA GLU A 453 7.22 -9.68 9.33
C GLU A 453 6.11 -8.78 9.87
N MET A 454 5.80 -7.71 9.13
CA MET A 454 4.68 -6.81 9.42
C MET A 454 3.63 -6.91 8.34
N VAL A 455 2.36 -6.97 8.75
CA VAL A 455 1.24 -6.91 7.80
C VAL A 455 1.12 -5.51 7.21
N ILE A 456 1.03 -5.46 5.89
CA ILE A 456 0.82 -4.25 5.12
C ILE A 456 -0.50 -4.24 4.35
N ALA A 457 -1.19 -5.38 4.21
CA ALA A 457 -2.54 -5.49 3.66
C ALA A 457 -3.20 -6.82 4.04
N GLY A 458 -4.53 -6.82 4.11
CA GLY A 458 -5.33 -8.00 4.37
C GLY A 458 -6.63 -7.97 3.58
N ILE A 459 -6.98 -9.05 2.89
CA ILE A 459 -8.25 -9.14 2.15
C ILE A 459 -9.01 -10.39 2.55
N LYS A 460 -10.29 -10.24 2.91
CA LYS A 460 -11.18 -11.35 3.24
C LYS A 460 -11.96 -11.81 2.02
N ARG A 461 -11.98 -13.13 1.81
CA ARG A 461 -12.94 -13.80 0.93
C ARG A 461 -13.69 -14.89 1.67
N MET A 462 -14.91 -15.19 1.23
CA MET A 462 -15.56 -16.45 1.57
C MET A 462 -15.98 -17.19 0.32
N ASP A 463 -15.84 -18.51 0.38
CA ASP A 463 -16.41 -19.46 -0.56
C ASP A 463 -17.26 -20.48 0.20
N GLY A 464 -18.59 -20.34 0.09
CA GLY A 464 -19.54 -21.15 0.86
C GLY A 464 -19.35 -21.01 2.37
N THR A 465 -18.86 -22.06 3.04
CA THR A 465 -18.58 -22.09 4.49
C THR A 465 -17.11 -21.89 4.85
N THR A 466 -16.26 -21.79 3.82
CA THR A 466 -14.82 -21.60 3.96
C THR A 466 -14.50 -20.12 4.01
N HIS A 467 -13.81 -19.74 5.06
CA HIS A 467 -13.23 -18.43 5.23
C HIS A 467 -11.81 -18.43 4.67
N GLN A 468 -11.46 -17.40 3.91
CA GLN A 468 -10.09 -17.14 3.46
C GLN A 468 -9.69 -15.71 3.80
N VAL A 469 -8.44 -15.51 4.20
CA VAL A 469 -7.81 -14.20 4.36
C VAL A 469 -6.46 -14.23 3.64
N TYR A 470 -6.23 -13.29 2.74
CA TYR A 470 -4.91 -13.04 2.16
C TYR A 470 -4.23 -11.98 2.98
N VAL A 471 -2.98 -12.21 3.37
CA VAL A 471 -2.19 -11.26 4.16
C VAL A 471 -0.88 -11.01 3.44
N ALA A 472 -0.67 -9.76 3.02
CA ALA A 472 0.61 -9.30 2.52
C ALA A 472 1.44 -8.77 3.69
N THR A 473 2.70 -9.18 3.72
CA THR A 473 3.77 -8.57 4.49
C THR A 473 4.69 -7.81 3.55
N GLU A 474 5.73 -7.16 4.06
CA GLU A 474 6.68 -6.41 3.23
C GLU A 474 7.26 -7.24 2.07
N HIS A 475 7.46 -8.55 2.27
CA HIS A 475 8.08 -9.41 1.27
C HIS A 475 7.27 -10.65 0.91
N ASN A 476 6.22 -11.00 1.63
CA ASN A 476 5.48 -12.24 1.40
C ASN A 476 3.98 -12.02 1.29
N VAL A 477 3.29 -12.90 0.58
CA VAL A 477 1.83 -13.01 0.68
C VAL A 477 1.45 -14.41 1.14
N TYR A 478 0.56 -14.50 2.13
CA TYR A 478 0.05 -15.75 2.67
C TYR A 478 -1.45 -15.85 2.50
N GLN A 479 -1.95 -17.07 2.28
CA GLN A 479 -3.36 -17.39 2.43
C GLN A 479 -3.57 -18.08 3.78
N TYR A 480 -4.60 -17.64 4.49
CA TYR A 480 -5.13 -18.29 5.69
C TYR A 480 -6.54 -18.74 5.42
N TRP A 481 -6.94 -19.94 5.89
CA TRP A 481 -8.31 -20.41 5.71
C TRP A 481 -8.82 -21.26 6.86
N TRP A 482 -10.14 -21.25 7.08
CA TRP A 482 -10.81 -22.08 8.08
C TRP A 482 -12.27 -22.37 7.68
N ASN A 483 -12.86 -23.41 8.25
CA ASN A 483 -14.28 -23.72 8.05
C ASN A 483 -15.09 -23.28 9.27
N SER A 484 -16.25 -22.67 9.02
CA SER A 484 -17.19 -22.22 10.05
C SER A 484 -17.70 -23.35 10.98
N THR A 485 -17.63 -24.61 10.57
CA THR A 485 -18.23 -25.74 11.33
C THR A 485 -17.24 -26.73 11.96
N SER A 486 -15.94 -26.71 11.64
CA SER A 486 -15.07 -27.83 12.06
C SER A 486 -13.54 -27.62 12.06
N GLY A 487 -13.00 -26.42 11.84
CA GLY A 487 -11.55 -26.25 11.63
C GLY A 487 -10.85 -25.24 12.53
N GLY A 488 -9.59 -25.52 12.86
CA GLY A 488 -8.61 -24.49 13.23
C GLY A 488 -8.05 -23.78 11.99
N VAL A 489 -7.57 -22.55 12.15
CA VAL A 489 -7.01 -21.75 11.05
C VAL A 489 -5.80 -22.44 10.44
N GLN A 490 -5.86 -22.68 9.14
CA GLN A 490 -4.78 -23.19 8.30
C GLN A 490 -4.05 -22.01 7.64
N ARG A 491 -2.80 -22.23 7.24
CA ARG A 491 -1.97 -21.26 6.51
C ARG A 491 -1.23 -21.95 5.38
N SER A 492 -1.13 -21.30 4.23
CA SER A 492 -0.29 -21.73 3.12
C SER A 492 1.20 -21.54 3.44
N SER A 493 2.08 -22.09 2.59
CA SER A 493 3.39 -21.47 2.37
C SER A 493 3.21 -20.06 1.81
N ALA A 494 4.27 -19.25 1.77
CA ALA A 494 4.20 -17.99 1.03
C ALA A 494 3.75 -18.28 -0.41
N LEU A 495 2.65 -17.65 -0.84
CA LEU A 495 2.17 -17.71 -2.22
C LEU A 495 3.13 -16.94 -3.13
N ILE A 496 3.59 -15.79 -2.62
CA ILE A 496 4.62 -14.96 -3.20
C ILE A 496 5.68 -14.67 -2.13
N SER A 497 6.94 -14.69 -2.55
CA SER A 497 8.08 -14.18 -1.78
C SER A 497 8.92 -13.30 -2.70
N MET A 498 9.08 -12.04 -2.31
CA MET A 498 9.92 -11.06 -2.99
C MET A 498 11.35 -11.14 -2.47
N ALA A 499 12.32 -10.73 -3.29
CA ALA A 499 13.68 -10.52 -2.83
C ALA A 499 13.70 -9.43 -1.76
N SER A 500 14.69 -9.42 -0.87
CA SER A 500 14.80 -8.40 0.19
C SER A 500 14.96 -6.97 -0.33
N SER A 501 15.25 -6.78 -1.61
CA SER A 501 15.34 -5.49 -2.28
C SER A 501 14.00 -4.99 -2.85
N ASP A 502 12.96 -5.83 -2.87
CA ASP A 502 11.64 -5.54 -3.41
C ASP A 502 10.58 -5.63 -2.31
N PHE A 503 9.68 -4.65 -2.28
CA PHE A 503 8.65 -4.55 -1.25
C PHE A 503 7.27 -4.58 -1.89
N ILE A 504 6.38 -5.36 -1.29
CA ILE A 504 4.98 -5.40 -1.66
C ILE A 504 4.33 -4.09 -1.20
N THR A 505 3.51 -3.49 -2.05
CA THR A 505 2.77 -2.25 -1.73
C THR A 505 1.26 -2.43 -1.81
N GLY A 506 0.80 -3.54 -2.37
CA GLY A 506 -0.62 -3.83 -2.48
C GLY A 506 -0.89 -5.24 -2.96
N ILE A 507 -2.09 -5.72 -2.67
CA ILE A 507 -2.63 -6.95 -3.22
C ILE A 507 -4.08 -6.72 -3.66
N ASP A 508 -4.54 -7.48 -4.64
CA ASP A 508 -5.96 -7.64 -4.95
C ASP A 508 -6.21 -9.09 -5.39
N GLU A 509 -7.39 -9.60 -5.13
CA GLU A 509 -7.76 -10.99 -5.38
C GLU A 509 -8.94 -11.09 -6.35
N SER A 510 -9.00 -12.22 -7.04
CA SER A 510 -10.08 -12.52 -7.95
C SER A 510 -10.31 -14.02 -8.08
N VAL A 511 -11.31 -14.38 -8.87
CA VAL A 511 -11.51 -15.73 -9.38
C VAL A 511 -11.44 -15.69 -10.89
N ASP A 512 -10.97 -16.79 -11.47
CA ASP A 512 -11.03 -16.92 -12.91
C ASP A 512 -12.51 -16.90 -13.36
N PRO A 513 -12.88 -16.05 -14.33
CA PRO A 513 -14.26 -15.94 -14.81
C PRO A 513 -14.74 -17.17 -15.58
N THR A 514 -13.83 -18.00 -16.06
CA THR A 514 -14.11 -19.25 -16.78
C THR A 514 -14.14 -20.46 -15.87
N ASP A 515 -13.43 -20.41 -14.73
CA ASP A 515 -13.46 -21.43 -13.69
C ASP A 515 -13.32 -20.82 -12.28
N SER A 516 -14.44 -20.72 -11.56
CA SER A 516 -14.47 -20.16 -10.21
C SER A 516 -13.70 -20.98 -9.16
N ALA A 517 -13.25 -22.20 -9.50
CA ALA A 517 -12.36 -22.98 -8.65
C ALA A 517 -10.90 -22.50 -8.72
N ILE A 518 -10.54 -21.72 -9.75
CA ILE A 518 -9.22 -21.11 -9.88
C ILE A 518 -9.23 -19.75 -9.16
N GLU A 519 -8.43 -19.66 -8.11
CA GLU A 519 -8.19 -18.43 -7.38
C GLU A 519 -7.03 -17.66 -8.01
N GLN A 520 -7.13 -16.34 -8.02
CA GLN A 520 -6.12 -15.43 -8.57
C GLN A 520 -5.77 -14.36 -7.54
N LEU A 521 -4.50 -14.03 -7.43
CA LEU A 521 -3.95 -13.00 -6.56
C LEU A 521 -3.00 -12.13 -7.38
N TYR A 522 -3.20 -10.82 -7.30
CA TYR A 522 -2.40 -9.80 -7.96
C TYR A 522 -1.60 -9.09 -6.89
N THR A 523 -0.27 -9.15 -6.99
CA THR A 523 0.63 -8.56 -6.00
C THR A 523 1.40 -7.42 -6.64
N VAL A 524 1.31 -6.25 -6.04
CA VAL A 524 1.99 -5.04 -6.46
C VAL A 524 3.32 -4.93 -5.74
N HIS A 525 4.38 -4.67 -6.50
CA HIS A 525 5.66 -4.23 -5.95
C HIS A 525 6.28 -3.20 -6.90
N ALA A 526 6.67 -2.05 -6.37
CA ALA A 526 7.15 -0.91 -7.15
C ALA A 526 6.23 -0.59 -8.37
N SER A 527 6.74 -0.79 -9.59
CA SER A 527 6.04 -0.54 -10.85
C SER A 527 5.41 -1.78 -11.47
N PHE A 528 5.36 -2.92 -10.76
CA PHE A 528 4.97 -4.21 -11.32
C PHE A 528 3.73 -4.79 -10.64
N VAL A 529 2.97 -5.58 -11.41
CA VAL A 529 1.93 -6.47 -10.89
C VAL A 529 2.23 -7.91 -11.29
N ASN A 530 2.43 -8.77 -10.30
CA ASN A 530 2.55 -10.22 -10.49
C ASN A 530 1.19 -10.90 -10.32
N GLU A 531 0.89 -11.87 -11.15
CA GLU A 531 -0.28 -12.73 -11.03
C GLU A 531 0.13 -14.10 -10.46
N THR A 532 -0.55 -14.53 -9.41
CA THR A 532 -0.45 -15.88 -8.84
C THR A 532 -1.81 -16.54 -8.93
N TRP A 533 -1.87 -17.80 -9.38
CA TRP A 533 -3.13 -18.55 -9.45
C TRP A 533 -2.97 -20.00 -8.99
N TRP A 534 -4.04 -20.55 -8.43
CA TRP A 534 -4.07 -21.92 -7.90
C TRP A 534 -5.51 -22.46 -7.85
N GLY A 535 -5.66 -23.78 -7.70
CA GLY A 535 -6.97 -24.44 -7.64
C GLY A 535 -7.08 -25.74 -8.43
N ASP A 536 -6.13 -25.97 -9.35
CA ASP A 536 -6.00 -27.19 -10.17
C ASP A 536 -5.12 -28.28 -9.49
N GLY A 537 -4.73 -28.06 -8.23
CA GLY A 537 -3.78 -28.89 -7.50
C GLY A 537 -2.32 -28.43 -7.59
N SER A 538 -2.03 -27.35 -8.31
CA SER A 538 -0.71 -26.71 -8.38
C SER A 538 -0.80 -25.22 -8.02
N LEU A 539 0.32 -24.67 -7.55
CA LEU A 539 0.51 -23.22 -7.38
C LEU A 539 1.30 -22.70 -8.58
N HIS A 540 0.77 -21.70 -9.27
CA HIS A 540 1.40 -21.07 -10.42
C HIS A 540 1.73 -19.63 -10.08
N ASN A 541 3.02 -19.30 -10.14
CA ASN A 541 3.50 -17.93 -9.98
C ASN A 541 3.88 -17.41 -11.36
N GLY A 542 3.14 -16.41 -11.85
CA GLY A 542 3.41 -15.72 -13.09
C GLY A 542 4.54 -14.71 -12.95
N ASN A 543 5.18 -14.41 -14.08
CA ASN A 543 5.98 -13.19 -14.20
C ASN A 543 5.06 -11.95 -14.09
N ALA A 544 5.65 -10.77 -13.94
CA ALA A 544 4.92 -9.51 -13.99
C ALA A 544 4.05 -9.45 -15.26
N ILE A 545 2.73 -9.32 -15.06
CA ILE A 545 1.75 -9.16 -16.13
C ILE A 545 1.53 -7.68 -16.47
N VAL A 546 1.91 -6.78 -15.55
CA VAL A 546 1.94 -5.32 -15.75
C VAL A 546 3.31 -4.80 -15.30
N ALA A 547 3.87 -3.88 -16.06
CA ALA A 547 5.09 -3.15 -15.75
C ALA A 547 4.94 -1.69 -16.21
N MET A 548 4.93 -0.74 -15.28
CA MET A 548 4.87 0.70 -15.58
C MET A 548 6.26 1.22 -15.94
N SER A 549 6.40 1.84 -17.11
CA SER A 549 7.67 2.40 -17.59
C SER A 549 7.82 3.88 -17.23
N PRO A 550 9.04 4.44 -17.10
CA PRO A 550 9.29 5.87 -16.83
C PRO A 550 8.67 6.88 -17.81
N ASP A 551 8.31 6.44 -19.02
CA ASP A 551 7.78 7.28 -20.10
C ASP A 551 6.23 7.28 -20.18
N GLU A 552 5.58 6.47 -19.33
CA GLU A 552 4.14 6.48 -19.06
C GLU A 552 3.87 7.35 -17.83
#